data_AF-A0A7K0KHE7-F1
#
_entry.id   AF-A0A7K0KHE7-F1
#
_cell.length_a   1.000
_cell.length_b   1.000
_cell.length_c   1.000
_cell.angle_alpha   90.00
_cell.angle_beta   90.00
_cell.angle_gamma   90.00
#
_symmetry.space_group_name_H-M   'P 1'
#
loop_
_entity.id
_entity.type
_entity.pdbx_description
1 polymer ?
#
loop_
_entity_poly.entity_id
_entity_poly.type
_entity_poly.pdbx_seq_one_letter_code
_entity_poly.pdbx_strand_id
1 'polypeptide(L)'
;MKMSFQIEYRAPFGQSMHLCVTYYNAEMHRRVHDLLMHTDDGNTWEVETSSMVLSHFPIAYVEYHYQVEDDHGKCIRKEWSGVPRVYAIDDSKNYIFQDQWRDLSLQHYLFRWTKRPLAYLKNIPFFDRSIVFRVSAPHIKSHLRVALLGSEGPLGAWNMKHPLPMHYIGDGDWMLSINAYAIRLPLEYKYVVVSDETHDVVEWEKGENRRTKVKRLEWGEQLVLHGGNLRTDCELVCHDDYFNKDNTITHEIRELYI
;
A
#
# COMPACT_ATOMS: atom_id res chain seq x y z
N MET A 1 19.71 9.99 -0.44
CA MET A 1 18.55 9.09 -0.39
C MET A 1 18.98 7.64 -0.52
N LYS A 2 18.39 6.79 0.31
CA LYS A 2 18.44 5.32 0.26
C LYS A 2 16.99 4.81 0.25
N MET A 3 16.68 3.82 -0.59
CA MET A 3 15.39 3.12 -0.52
C MET A 3 15.66 1.64 -0.26
N SER A 4 15.00 1.11 0.77
CA SER A 4 15.03 -0.30 1.14
C SER A 4 13.66 -0.90 0.86
N PHE A 5 13.63 -2.01 0.13
CA PHE A 5 12.41 -2.74 -0.18
C PHE A 5 12.47 -4.10 0.48
N GLN A 6 11.42 -4.45 1.23
CA GLN A 6 11.32 -5.70 1.96
C GLN A 6 9.96 -6.34 1.68
N ILE A 7 9.96 -7.64 1.37
CA ILE A 7 8.74 -8.41 1.12
C ILE A 7 8.89 -9.83 1.66
N GLU A 8 7.80 -10.36 2.23
CA GLU A 8 7.72 -11.78 2.58
C GLU A 8 7.20 -12.58 1.39
N TYR A 9 8.01 -13.53 0.92
CA TYR A 9 7.67 -14.43 -0.17
C TYR A 9 8.48 -15.73 -0.07
N ARG A 10 7.81 -16.88 -0.20
CA ARG A 10 8.48 -18.19 -0.25
C ARG A 10 8.67 -18.62 -1.69
N ALA A 11 9.87 -18.40 -2.22
CA ALA A 11 10.24 -18.86 -3.55
C ALA A 11 10.64 -20.35 -3.51
N PRO A 12 10.16 -21.18 -4.45
CA PRO A 12 10.71 -22.50 -4.72
C PRO A 12 12.22 -22.45 -5.04
N PHE A 13 12.92 -23.58 -4.84
CA PHE A 13 14.32 -23.72 -5.22
C PHE A 13 14.50 -23.50 -6.74
N GLY A 14 15.57 -22.81 -7.14
CA GLY A 14 15.83 -22.42 -8.52
C GLY A 14 15.01 -21.23 -9.03
N GLN A 15 14.41 -20.46 -8.10
CA GLN A 15 13.71 -19.21 -8.41
C GLN A 15 14.33 -18.05 -7.63
N SER A 16 14.40 -16.89 -8.26
CA SER A 16 14.87 -15.64 -7.68
C SER A 16 13.74 -14.62 -7.60
N MET A 17 13.80 -13.76 -6.59
CA MET A 17 12.89 -12.64 -6.43
C MET A 17 13.54 -11.36 -6.97
N HIS A 18 12.79 -10.60 -7.75
CA HIS A 18 13.26 -9.40 -8.43
C HIS A 18 12.33 -8.22 -8.12
N LEU A 19 12.93 -7.05 -7.94
CA LEU A 19 12.25 -5.77 -7.85
C LEU A 19 12.45 -5.01 -9.16
N CYS A 20 11.37 -4.86 -9.91
CA CYS A 20 11.36 -4.00 -11.10
C CYS A 20 10.89 -2.61 -10.69
N VAL A 21 11.81 -1.65 -10.65
CA VAL A 21 11.55 -0.27 -10.22
C VAL A 21 11.76 0.72 -11.36
N THR A 22 10.84 1.67 -11.48
CA THR A 22 10.89 2.80 -12.40
C THR A 22 10.91 4.10 -11.60
N TYR A 23 11.97 4.87 -11.76
CA TYR A 23 12.10 6.21 -11.18
C TYR A 23 11.70 7.26 -12.20
N TYR A 24 10.89 8.22 -11.77
CA TYR A 24 10.49 9.38 -12.58
C TYR A 24 11.03 10.67 -11.98
N ASN A 25 11.55 11.57 -12.83
CA ASN A 25 11.85 12.93 -12.42
C ASN A 25 10.61 13.85 -12.54
N ALA A 26 10.77 15.13 -12.21
CA ALA A 26 9.69 16.11 -12.32
C ALA A 26 9.18 16.32 -13.77
N GLU A 27 10.03 16.04 -14.76
CA GLU A 27 9.73 16.14 -16.20
C GLU A 27 9.15 14.84 -16.79
N MET A 28 8.89 13.83 -15.96
CA MET A 28 8.39 12.51 -16.36
C MET A 28 9.36 11.66 -17.20
N HIS A 29 10.65 12.01 -17.26
CA HIS A 29 11.68 11.10 -17.73
C HIS A 29 11.74 9.89 -16.80
N ARG A 30 11.99 8.70 -17.35
CA ARG A 30 11.99 7.45 -16.59
C ARG A 30 13.33 6.73 -16.64
N ARG A 31 13.72 6.12 -15.53
CA ARG A 31 14.82 5.14 -15.43
C ARG A 31 14.26 3.85 -14.86
N VAL A 32 14.46 2.75 -15.59
CA VAL A 32 13.96 1.42 -15.21
C VAL A 32 15.13 0.58 -14.76
N HIS A 33 14.97 -0.12 -13.64
CA HIS A 33 15.93 -1.05 -13.10
C HIS A 33 15.23 -2.35 -12.73
N ASP A 34 15.93 -3.45 -12.97
CA ASP A 34 15.58 -4.77 -12.51
C ASP A 34 16.65 -5.19 -11.50
N LEU A 35 16.23 -5.41 -10.26
CA LEU A 35 17.11 -5.60 -9.13
C LEU A 35 16.84 -6.95 -8.49
N LEU A 36 17.84 -7.82 -8.52
CA LEU A 36 17.84 -9.08 -7.78
C LEU A 36 17.76 -8.79 -6.28
N MET A 37 16.78 -9.40 -5.62
CA MET A 37 16.63 -9.35 -4.16
C MET A 37 17.44 -10.46 -3.50
N HIS A 38 17.87 -10.23 -2.27
CA HIS A 38 18.59 -11.20 -1.45
C HIS A 38 17.71 -11.66 -0.28
N THR A 39 17.97 -12.87 0.23
CA THR A 39 17.28 -13.42 1.40
C THR A 39 18.27 -14.23 2.23
N ASP A 40 18.24 -14.06 3.54
CA ASP A 40 19.07 -14.82 4.49
C ASP A 40 18.31 -16.01 5.10
N ASP A 41 16.98 -15.95 5.11
CA ASP A 41 16.09 -16.92 5.77
C ASP A 41 15.18 -17.69 4.79
N GLY A 42 15.22 -17.35 3.50
CA GLY A 42 14.37 -17.92 2.45
C GLY A 42 12.89 -17.48 2.50
N ASN A 43 12.53 -16.55 3.39
CA ASN A 43 11.17 -16.03 3.55
C ASN A 43 11.09 -14.53 3.31
N THR A 44 12.08 -13.77 3.78
CA THR A 44 12.13 -12.32 3.69
C THR A 44 13.15 -11.94 2.62
N TRP A 45 12.67 -11.25 1.59
CA TRP A 45 13.50 -10.76 0.49
C TRP A 45 13.71 -9.27 0.65
N GLU A 46 14.95 -8.84 0.48
CA GLU A 46 15.37 -7.46 0.67
C GLU A 46 16.22 -6.98 -0.51
N VAL A 47 16.13 -5.68 -0.81
CA VAL A 47 17.06 -5.01 -1.72
C VAL A 47 17.15 -3.54 -1.37
N GLU A 48 18.36 -3.00 -1.45
CA GLU A 48 18.63 -1.59 -1.18
C GLU A 48 19.12 -0.89 -2.45
N THR A 49 18.44 0.18 -2.85
CA THR A 49 18.87 0.99 -3.98
C THR A 49 19.82 2.07 -3.45
N SER A 50 21.12 1.90 -3.69
CA SER A 50 22.15 2.82 -3.19
C SER A 50 22.20 4.13 -3.99
N SER A 51 22.76 5.17 -3.36
CA SER A 51 22.87 6.53 -3.91
C SER A 51 23.61 6.61 -5.27
N MET A 52 24.40 5.60 -5.64
CA MET A 52 25.12 5.58 -6.93
C MET A 52 24.17 5.39 -8.12
N VAL A 53 23.16 4.52 -7.97
CA VAL A 53 22.12 4.26 -8.99
C VAL A 53 21.24 5.51 -9.23
N LEU A 54 21.13 6.36 -8.21
CA LEU A 54 20.26 7.53 -8.17
C LEU A 54 20.99 8.85 -8.43
N SER A 55 22.31 8.80 -8.68
CA SER A 55 23.12 10.01 -8.88
C SER A 55 22.70 10.80 -10.12
N HIS A 56 22.62 12.14 -9.98
CA HIS A 56 22.25 13.10 -11.04
C HIS A 56 20.84 12.95 -11.63
N PHE A 57 19.91 12.31 -10.92
CA PHE A 57 18.52 12.21 -11.36
C PHE A 57 17.59 12.52 -10.18
N PRO A 58 17.05 13.76 -10.08
CA PRO A 58 16.16 14.14 -8.98
C PRO A 58 14.83 13.38 -9.13
N ILE A 59 14.61 12.42 -8.24
CA ILE A 59 13.44 11.54 -8.29
C ILE A 59 12.25 12.26 -7.67
N ALA A 60 11.16 12.37 -8.43
CA ALA A 60 9.88 12.88 -7.96
C ALA A 60 8.89 11.77 -7.64
N TYR A 61 8.95 10.64 -8.37
CA TYR A 61 8.09 9.49 -8.14
C TYR A 61 8.85 8.17 -8.31
N VAL A 62 8.41 7.16 -7.57
CA VAL A 62 8.83 5.77 -7.75
C VAL A 62 7.62 4.91 -8.04
N GLU A 63 7.71 4.08 -9.07
CA GLU A 63 6.77 3.03 -9.42
C GLU A 63 7.51 1.70 -9.37
N TYR A 64 6.93 0.67 -8.77
CA TYR A 64 7.58 -0.64 -8.74
C TYR A 64 6.57 -1.78 -8.67
N HIS A 65 7.07 -2.98 -8.95
CA HIS A 65 6.38 -4.24 -8.72
C HIS A 65 7.42 -5.34 -8.49
N TYR A 66 6.98 -6.42 -7.84
CA TYR A 66 7.80 -7.59 -7.65
C TYR A 66 7.54 -8.64 -8.73
N GLN A 67 8.56 -9.41 -9.09
CA GLN A 67 8.43 -10.57 -9.95
C GLN A 67 9.37 -11.70 -9.51
N VAL A 68 9.04 -12.91 -9.93
CA VAL A 68 9.80 -14.13 -9.68
C VAL A 68 10.32 -14.65 -11.01
N GLU A 69 11.61 -14.93 -11.07
CA GLU A 69 12.30 -15.45 -12.24
C GLU A 69 12.85 -16.85 -11.97
N ASP A 70 13.05 -17.63 -13.02
CA ASP A 70 13.79 -18.90 -12.96
C ASP A 70 15.30 -18.69 -13.15
N ASP A 71 16.09 -19.76 -12.99
CA ASP A 71 17.54 -19.77 -13.18
C ASP A 71 18.00 -19.36 -14.61
N HIS A 72 17.07 -19.28 -15.57
CA HIS A 72 17.34 -18.83 -16.94
C HIS A 72 16.93 -17.35 -17.17
N GLY A 73 16.49 -16.64 -16.13
CA GLY A 73 16.04 -15.25 -16.18
C GLY A 73 14.65 -15.08 -16.81
N LYS A 74 13.84 -16.14 -16.88
CA LYS A 74 12.47 -16.05 -17.38
C LYS A 74 11.53 -15.73 -16.23
N CYS A 75 10.74 -14.66 -16.40
CA CYS A 75 9.67 -14.32 -15.46
C CYS A 75 8.62 -15.44 -15.39
N ILE A 76 8.53 -16.08 -14.22
CA ILE A 76 7.56 -17.15 -13.89
C ILE A 76 6.29 -16.57 -13.30
N ARG A 77 6.43 -15.55 -12.45
CA ARG A 77 5.31 -14.90 -11.78
C ARG A 77 5.57 -13.41 -11.65
N LYS A 78 4.53 -12.60 -11.79
CA LYS A 78 4.58 -11.16 -11.61
C LYS A 78 3.46 -10.71 -10.69
N GLU A 79 3.77 -9.76 -9.80
CA GLU A 79 2.77 -9.13 -8.95
C GLU A 79 1.68 -8.47 -9.79
N TRP A 80 0.44 -8.48 -9.30
CA TRP A 80 -0.66 -7.81 -9.97
C TRP A 80 -0.38 -6.29 -10.10
N SER A 81 -0.30 -5.81 -11.34
CA SER A 81 0.04 -4.42 -11.67
C SER A 81 -1.14 -3.59 -12.17
N GLY A 82 -2.39 -4.05 -11.99
CA GLY A 82 -3.58 -3.30 -12.43
C GLY A 82 -3.72 -1.95 -11.72
N VAL A 83 -3.29 -1.89 -10.45
CA VAL A 83 -3.07 -0.64 -9.71
C VAL A 83 -1.61 -0.56 -9.26
N PRO A 84 -0.79 0.30 -9.89
CA PRO A 84 0.65 0.30 -9.68
C PRO A 84 1.04 0.84 -8.29
N ARG A 85 2.18 0.35 -7.77
CA ARG A 85 2.78 0.87 -6.54
C ARG A 85 3.52 2.17 -6.83
N VAL A 86 2.77 3.27 -6.97
CA VAL A 86 3.35 4.61 -7.21
C VAL A 86 3.32 5.45 -5.95
N TYR A 87 4.45 6.09 -5.63
CA TYR A 87 4.62 7.01 -4.51
C TYR A 87 5.35 8.28 -4.96
N ALA A 88 4.96 9.43 -4.42
CA ALA A 88 5.77 10.64 -4.51
C ALA A 88 6.95 10.54 -3.54
N ILE A 89 8.10 11.06 -3.96
CA ILE A 89 9.38 10.93 -3.25
C ILE A 89 9.99 12.30 -3.02
N ASP A 90 10.59 12.47 -1.84
CA ASP A 90 11.48 13.55 -1.46
C ASP A 90 12.91 13.00 -1.44
N ASP A 91 13.77 13.55 -2.31
CA ASP A 91 15.15 13.09 -2.51
C ASP A 91 16.08 13.37 -1.32
N SER A 92 15.63 14.16 -0.35
CA SER A 92 16.33 14.40 0.92
C SER A 92 16.09 13.31 1.96
N LYS A 93 15.09 12.44 1.75
CA LYS A 93 14.67 11.42 2.72
C LYS A 93 15.16 10.01 2.34
N ASN A 94 15.03 9.09 3.29
CA ASN A 94 15.25 7.66 3.08
C ASN A 94 13.92 6.92 3.23
N TYR A 95 13.71 5.87 2.44
CA TYR A 95 12.44 5.13 2.41
C TYR A 95 12.65 3.66 2.76
N ILE A 96 11.74 3.12 3.56
CA ILE A 96 11.66 1.71 3.91
C ILE A 96 10.28 1.22 3.48
N PHE A 97 10.22 0.44 2.40
CA PHE A 97 8.99 -0.15 1.89
C PHE A 97 8.82 -1.55 2.52
N GLN A 98 7.81 -1.69 3.38
CA GLN A 98 7.47 -2.96 4.01
C GLN A 98 6.22 -3.53 3.34
N ASP A 99 6.45 -4.48 2.44
CA ASP A 99 5.45 -4.96 1.50
C ASP A 99 4.99 -6.39 1.75
N GLN A 100 3.90 -6.71 1.08
CA GLN A 100 3.34 -8.05 0.92
C GLN A 100 3.10 -8.30 -0.57
N TRP A 101 3.20 -9.55 -1.00
CA TRP A 101 2.86 -9.92 -2.37
C TRP A 101 1.39 -9.59 -2.68
N ARG A 102 1.12 -8.98 -3.83
CA ARG A 102 -0.24 -8.68 -4.29
C ARG A 102 -0.64 -9.59 -5.45
N ASP A 103 -1.62 -10.43 -5.16
CA ASP A 103 -2.35 -11.19 -6.16
C ASP A 103 -3.47 -10.36 -6.80
N LEU A 104 -4.19 -10.96 -7.75
CA LEU A 104 -5.20 -10.27 -8.53
C LEU A 104 -6.34 -9.81 -7.61
N SER A 105 -6.51 -8.50 -7.47
CA SER A 105 -7.59 -7.95 -6.64
C SER A 105 -8.90 -7.89 -7.43
N LEU A 106 -9.83 -8.79 -7.10
CA LEU A 106 -11.16 -8.82 -7.73
C LEU A 106 -11.94 -7.52 -7.54
N GLN A 107 -11.71 -6.79 -6.46
CA GLN A 107 -12.41 -5.54 -6.16
C GLN A 107 -12.25 -4.49 -7.26
N HIS A 108 -11.12 -4.48 -7.96
CA HIS A 108 -10.87 -3.52 -9.03
C HIS A 108 -11.63 -3.84 -10.32
N TYR A 109 -12.16 -5.06 -10.43
CA TYR A 109 -13.08 -5.47 -11.49
C TYR A 109 -14.54 -5.24 -11.07
N LEU A 110 -14.85 -5.47 -9.79
CA LEU A 110 -16.21 -5.40 -9.26
C LEU A 110 -16.68 -3.97 -9.02
N PHE A 111 -15.78 -3.08 -8.59
CA PHE A 111 -16.12 -1.73 -8.18
C PHE A 111 -15.53 -0.70 -9.15
N ARG A 112 -16.31 0.37 -9.39
CA ARG A 112 -15.83 1.49 -10.19
C ARG A 112 -14.79 2.27 -9.40
N TRP A 113 -13.65 2.51 -10.03
CA TRP A 113 -12.60 3.39 -9.52
C TRP A 113 -12.23 4.42 -10.58
N THR A 114 -11.64 5.53 -10.13
CA THR A 114 -11.15 6.59 -11.02
C THR A 114 -9.65 6.46 -11.16
N LYS A 115 -9.11 6.70 -12.36
CA LYS A 115 -7.66 6.69 -12.58
C LYS A 115 -6.98 7.73 -11.69
N ARG A 116 -5.92 7.34 -10.99
CA ARG A 116 -5.10 8.23 -10.15
C ARG A 116 -4.41 9.34 -10.94
N PRO A 117 -4.67 10.62 -10.62
CA PRO A 117 -3.81 11.73 -11.01
C PRO A 117 -2.55 11.75 -10.13
N LEU A 118 -1.35 11.88 -10.73
CA LEU A 118 -0.09 11.95 -9.96
C LEU A 118 -0.04 13.13 -8.98
N ALA A 119 -0.78 14.21 -9.25
CA ALA A 119 -0.89 15.36 -8.37
C ALA A 119 -1.44 15.00 -6.97
N TYR A 120 -2.30 13.98 -6.85
CA TYR A 120 -2.85 13.57 -5.56
C TYR A 120 -1.77 12.97 -4.65
N LEU A 121 -0.74 12.34 -5.21
CA LEU A 121 0.39 11.81 -4.44
C LEU A 121 1.26 12.93 -3.86
N LYS A 122 1.38 14.07 -4.55
CA LYS A 122 2.14 15.23 -4.07
C LYS A 122 1.47 15.97 -2.91
N ASN A 123 0.16 15.78 -2.73
CA ASN A 123 -0.58 16.40 -1.64
C ASN A 123 -0.37 15.69 -0.29
N ILE A 124 0.28 14.52 -0.30
CA ILE A 124 0.59 13.78 0.91
C ILE A 124 1.82 14.42 1.56
N PRO A 125 1.73 14.85 2.84
CA PRO A 125 2.84 15.56 3.48
C PRO A 125 4.03 14.63 3.76
N PHE A 126 5.23 15.18 3.61
CA PHE A 126 6.47 14.57 4.08
C PHE A 126 6.82 15.14 5.45
N PHE A 127 7.33 14.29 6.34
CA PHE A 127 7.82 14.69 7.66
C PHE A 127 9.28 14.28 7.81
N ASP A 128 9.98 14.81 8.81
CA ASP A 128 11.34 14.34 9.09
C ASP A 128 11.39 12.88 9.50
N ARG A 129 10.33 12.38 10.11
CA ARG A 129 10.09 10.97 10.36
C ARG A 129 8.62 10.68 10.08
N SER A 130 8.31 9.80 9.13
CA SER A 130 6.91 9.50 8.82
C SER A 130 6.61 8.02 8.67
N ILE A 131 5.33 7.68 8.89
CA ILE A 131 4.75 6.42 8.44
C ILE A 131 3.68 6.75 7.41
N VAL A 132 3.82 6.20 6.21
CA VAL A 132 2.90 6.35 5.09
C VAL A 132 2.08 5.07 4.96
N PHE A 133 0.79 5.17 5.30
CA PHE A 133 -0.18 4.10 5.15
C PHE A 133 -0.88 4.21 3.81
N ARG A 134 -1.00 3.09 3.10
CA ARG A 134 -1.82 2.97 1.89
C ARG A 134 -2.71 1.74 1.99
N VAL A 135 -3.97 1.87 1.63
CA VAL A 135 -4.94 0.77 1.60
C VAL A 135 -5.86 0.90 0.39
N SER A 136 -6.24 -0.23 -0.19
CA SER A 136 -7.17 -0.31 -1.31
C SER A 136 -8.58 -0.58 -0.80
N ALA A 137 -9.52 0.28 -1.20
CA ALA A 137 -10.92 0.21 -0.79
C ALA A 137 -11.85 0.83 -1.85
N PRO A 138 -11.86 0.31 -3.10
CA PRO A 138 -12.69 0.83 -4.19
C PRO A 138 -14.20 0.63 -3.97
N HIS A 139 -14.60 -0.26 -3.06
CA HIS A 139 -16.00 -0.55 -2.71
C HIS A 139 -16.63 0.49 -1.79
N ILE A 140 -15.83 1.39 -1.21
CA ILE A 140 -16.33 2.40 -0.27
C ILE A 140 -17.19 3.43 -1.02
N LYS A 141 -18.42 3.61 -0.52
CA LYS A 141 -19.41 4.53 -1.10
C LYS A 141 -18.98 5.98 -0.93
N SER A 142 -19.47 6.87 -1.80
CA SER A 142 -19.04 8.29 -1.84
C SER A 142 -19.32 9.11 -0.58
N HIS A 143 -20.29 8.70 0.26
CA HIS A 143 -20.61 9.36 1.54
C HIS A 143 -19.80 8.79 2.72
N LEU A 144 -18.91 7.82 2.46
CA LEU A 144 -18.06 7.18 3.44
C LEU A 144 -16.59 7.46 3.10
N ARG A 145 -15.74 7.41 4.11
CA ARG A 145 -14.28 7.57 3.96
C ARG A 145 -13.53 6.52 4.75
N VAL A 146 -12.31 6.23 4.31
CA VAL A 146 -11.40 5.38 5.08
C VAL A 146 -10.63 6.26 6.06
N ALA A 147 -10.51 5.79 7.29
CA ALA A 147 -9.71 6.39 8.34
C ALA A 147 -8.84 5.33 9.03
N LEU A 148 -7.92 5.79 9.87
CA LEU A 148 -6.97 4.97 10.61
C LEU A 148 -7.14 5.20 12.11
N LEU A 149 -7.13 4.11 12.88
CA LEU A 149 -7.00 4.12 14.34
C LEU A 149 -5.88 3.17 14.74
N GLY A 150 -5.18 3.49 15.82
CA GLY A 150 -4.08 2.65 16.30
C GLY A 150 -3.81 2.80 17.79
N SER A 151 -2.84 2.04 18.26
CA SER A 151 -2.54 1.88 19.69
C SER A 151 -1.90 3.11 20.32
N GLU A 152 -1.10 3.86 19.55
CA GLU A 152 -0.37 5.02 20.07
C GLU A 152 -1.23 6.29 20.05
N GLY A 153 -0.92 7.23 20.94
CA GLY A 153 -1.67 8.50 21.11
C GLY A 153 -1.88 9.29 19.81
N PRO A 154 -0.85 9.47 18.95
CA PRO A 154 -1.01 10.14 17.66
C PRO A 154 -1.98 9.43 16.69
N LEU A 155 -2.29 8.14 16.89
CA LEU A 155 -3.29 7.37 16.13
C LEU A 155 -4.63 7.22 16.88
N GLY A 156 -4.88 8.08 17.88
CA GLY A 156 -6.12 8.11 18.63
C GLY A 156 -6.22 7.09 19.76
N ALA A 157 -5.21 6.24 20.00
CA ALA A 157 -5.21 5.22 21.06
C ALA A 157 -6.52 4.39 21.10
N TRP A 158 -6.98 3.93 19.92
CA TRP A 158 -8.25 3.22 19.71
C TRP A 158 -9.53 4.00 20.04
N ASN A 159 -9.46 5.32 20.25
CA ASN A 159 -10.62 6.15 20.51
C ASN A 159 -11.39 6.46 19.22
N MET A 160 -12.61 5.94 19.09
CA MET A 160 -13.50 6.15 17.95
C MET A 160 -13.87 7.61 17.69
N LYS A 161 -13.65 8.52 18.65
CA LYS A 161 -13.87 9.96 18.48
C LYS A 161 -12.73 10.68 17.75
N HIS A 162 -11.60 10.01 17.57
CA HIS A 162 -10.41 10.59 16.93
C HIS A 162 -9.85 9.70 15.80
N PRO A 163 -10.68 9.26 14.84
CA PRO A 163 -10.18 8.56 13.67
C PRO A 163 -9.36 9.51 12.80
N LEU A 164 -8.23 9.05 12.28
CA LEU A 164 -7.41 9.84 11.36
C LEU A 164 -7.89 9.62 9.91
N PRO A 165 -8.57 10.59 9.28
CA PRO A 165 -9.09 10.41 7.93
C PRO A 165 -7.94 10.24 6.94
N MET A 166 -8.08 9.29 6.01
CA MET A 166 -7.15 9.09 4.91
C MET A 166 -7.59 9.91 3.68
N HIS A 167 -6.64 10.22 2.81
CA HIS A 167 -6.91 10.91 1.55
C HIS A 167 -7.14 9.90 0.44
N TYR A 168 -8.25 10.05 -0.29
CA TYR A 168 -8.45 9.30 -1.52
C TYR A 168 -7.45 9.78 -2.59
N ILE A 169 -6.64 8.86 -3.10
CA ILE A 169 -5.59 9.16 -4.08
C ILE A 169 -5.90 8.60 -5.47
N GLY A 170 -7.11 8.09 -5.72
CA GLY A 170 -7.44 7.44 -6.98
C GLY A 170 -6.99 5.98 -7.04
N ASP A 171 -7.45 5.28 -8.08
CA ASP A 171 -7.37 3.84 -8.27
C ASP A 171 -8.01 3.02 -7.14
N GLY A 172 -9.02 3.58 -6.46
CA GLY A 172 -9.62 2.92 -5.29
C GLY A 172 -8.76 2.95 -4.03
N ASP A 173 -7.60 3.60 -4.07
CA ASP A 173 -6.68 3.64 -2.92
C ASP A 173 -6.83 4.91 -2.08
N TRP A 174 -6.54 4.72 -0.80
CA TRP A 174 -6.49 5.74 0.23
C TRP A 174 -5.10 5.79 0.83
N MET A 175 -4.61 6.98 1.12
CA MET A 175 -3.26 7.20 1.66
C MET A 175 -3.27 8.21 2.80
N LEU A 176 -2.44 7.97 3.81
CA LEU A 176 -2.22 8.86 4.94
C LEU A 176 -0.75 8.82 5.33
N SER A 177 -0.14 9.99 5.48
CA SER A 177 1.20 10.15 6.04
C SER A 177 1.07 10.80 7.41
N ILE A 178 1.70 10.22 8.43
CA ILE A 178 1.71 10.76 9.79
C ILE A 178 3.14 10.99 10.26
N ASN A 179 3.33 12.01 11.09
CA ASN A 179 4.58 12.24 11.78
C ASN A 179 4.81 11.16 12.86
N ALA A 180 5.91 10.43 12.75
CA ALA A 180 6.26 9.34 13.66
C ALA A 180 7.20 9.74 14.80
N TYR A 181 7.41 11.02 15.05
CA TYR A 181 8.30 11.51 16.11
C TYR A 181 7.91 10.96 17.50
N ALA A 182 6.62 10.93 17.82
CA ALA A 182 6.10 10.48 19.12
C ALA A 182 5.49 9.05 19.09
N ILE A 183 5.76 8.27 18.04
CA ILE A 183 5.19 6.93 17.86
C ILE A 183 6.24 5.88 18.26
N ARG A 184 5.85 4.95 19.13
CA ARG A 184 6.65 3.76 19.44
C ARG A 184 6.34 2.64 18.46
N LEU A 185 7.39 1.94 18.04
CA LEU A 185 7.33 0.81 17.13
C LEU A 185 7.74 -0.48 17.86
N PRO A 186 7.19 -1.66 17.50
CA PRO A 186 6.16 -1.87 16.49
C PRO A 186 4.79 -1.33 16.94
N LEU A 187 4.05 -0.80 15.97
CA LEU A 187 2.76 -0.14 16.14
C LEU A 187 1.64 -1.08 15.69
N GLU A 188 0.54 -1.11 16.45
CA GLU A 188 -0.71 -1.75 16.05
C GLU A 188 -1.72 -0.75 15.53
N TYR A 189 -2.40 -1.09 14.43
CA TYR A 189 -3.41 -0.24 13.82
C TYR A 189 -4.50 -1.04 13.10
N LYS A 190 -5.63 -0.39 12.85
CA LYS A 190 -6.70 -0.86 11.97
C LYS A 190 -7.21 0.28 11.11
N TYR A 191 -7.67 -0.07 9.92
CA TYR A 191 -8.48 0.83 9.12
C TYR A 191 -9.93 0.77 9.60
N VAL A 192 -10.62 1.90 9.49
CA VAL A 192 -12.04 2.02 9.81
C VAL A 192 -12.74 2.81 8.71
N VAL A 193 -14.03 2.58 8.54
CA VAL A 193 -14.89 3.35 7.65
C VAL A 193 -15.64 4.38 8.49
N VAL A 194 -15.59 5.64 8.10
CA VAL A 194 -16.26 6.76 8.78
C VAL A 194 -17.28 7.42 7.87
N SER A 195 -18.33 7.96 8.48
CA SER A 195 -19.30 8.82 7.78
C SER A 195 -18.63 10.15 7.40
N ASP A 196 -18.84 10.62 6.17
CA ASP A 196 -18.34 11.94 5.78
C ASP A 196 -19.10 13.09 6.47
N GLU A 197 -20.35 12.86 6.87
CA GLU A 197 -21.20 13.88 7.50
C GLU A 197 -20.95 14.03 9.00
N THR A 198 -20.88 12.90 9.72
CA THR A 198 -20.76 12.92 11.19
C THR A 198 -19.35 12.65 11.69
N HIS A 199 -18.47 12.15 10.83
CA HIS A 199 -17.13 11.63 11.19
C HIS A 199 -17.15 10.47 12.20
N ASP A 200 -18.31 9.89 12.46
CA ASP A 200 -18.43 8.71 13.32
C ASP A 200 -17.92 7.46 12.59
N VAL A 201 -17.34 6.56 13.37
CA VAL A 201 -16.93 5.24 12.88
C VAL A 201 -18.18 4.40 12.60
N VAL A 202 -18.34 4.01 11.34
CA VAL A 202 -19.43 3.17 10.84
C VAL A 202 -19.04 1.70 10.93
N GLU A 203 -17.83 1.35 10.51
CA GLU A 203 -17.37 -0.04 10.43
C GLU A 203 -15.87 -0.14 10.75
N TRP A 204 -15.48 -1.20 11.45
CA TRP A 204 -14.08 -1.55 11.67
C TRP A 204 -13.63 -2.60 10.67
N GLU A 205 -12.36 -2.51 10.25
CA GLU A 205 -11.73 -3.61 9.54
C GLU A 205 -11.75 -4.92 10.37
N LYS A 206 -12.11 -6.01 9.71
CA LYS A 206 -12.19 -7.37 10.26
C LYS A 206 -10.82 -8.02 10.45
N GLY A 207 -10.81 -9.06 11.29
CA GLY A 207 -9.62 -9.83 11.63
C GLY A 207 -8.69 -9.14 12.62
N GLU A 208 -7.46 -9.65 12.70
CA GLU A 208 -6.43 -9.16 13.63
C GLU A 208 -5.93 -7.75 13.30
N ASN A 209 -5.42 -7.06 14.33
CA ASN A 209 -4.73 -5.78 14.18
C ASN A 209 -3.55 -5.92 13.22
N ARG A 210 -3.35 -4.89 12.38
CA ARG A 210 -2.17 -4.79 11.53
C ARG A 210 -1.00 -4.32 12.38
N ARG A 211 0.20 -4.84 12.10
CA ARG A 211 1.42 -4.57 12.86
C ARG A 211 2.54 -4.13 11.95
N THR A 212 3.28 -3.10 12.35
CA THR A 212 4.57 -2.79 11.72
C THR A 212 5.63 -3.81 12.17
N LYS A 213 6.60 -4.12 11.32
CA LYS A 213 7.71 -5.04 11.64
C LYS A 213 8.97 -4.30 12.04
N VAL A 214 9.13 -3.07 11.55
CA VAL A 214 10.22 -2.18 11.91
C VAL A 214 10.16 -1.84 13.40
N LYS A 215 11.31 -1.98 14.08
CA LYS A 215 11.45 -1.71 15.53
C LYS A 215 11.76 -0.27 15.86
N ARG A 216 12.40 0.45 14.93
CA ARG A 216 12.81 1.85 15.10
C ARG A 216 12.87 2.54 13.74
N LEU A 217 12.53 3.82 13.74
CA LEU A 217 12.64 4.70 12.59
C LEU A 217 13.54 5.87 12.99
N GLU A 218 14.55 6.19 12.21
CA GLU A 218 15.49 7.28 12.46
C GLU A 218 15.00 8.62 11.91
N TRP A 219 15.79 9.67 12.12
CA TRP A 219 15.54 10.97 11.47
C TRP A 219 15.84 10.87 9.96
N GLY A 220 14.96 11.44 9.15
CA GLY A 220 15.03 11.37 7.69
C GLY A 220 14.36 10.14 7.09
N GLU A 221 13.92 9.17 7.88
CA GLU A 221 13.35 7.90 7.40
C GLU A 221 11.82 7.94 7.30
N GLN A 222 11.32 7.35 6.22
CA GLN A 222 9.91 7.22 5.90
C GLN A 222 9.57 5.73 5.78
N LEU A 223 8.72 5.22 6.68
CA LEU A 223 8.20 3.85 6.60
C LEU A 223 6.96 3.83 5.71
N VAL A 224 6.99 3.09 4.61
CA VAL A 224 5.88 2.96 3.67
C VAL A 224 5.23 1.59 3.82
N LEU A 225 3.92 1.59 4.08
CA LEU A 225 3.12 0.40 4.34
C LEU A 225 1.99 0.29 3.33
N HIS A 226 2.00 -0.77 2.50
CA HIS A 226 0.87 -1.12 1.64
C HIS A 226 -0.01 -2.18 2.32
N GLY A 227 -1.08 -1.74 2.97
CA GLY A 227 -2.04 -2.58 3.70
C GLY A 227 -2.81 -3.57 2.83
N GLY A 228 -2.76 -3.45 1.50
CA GLY A 228 -3.54 -4.30 0.60
C GLY A 228 -5.00 -3.87 0.64
N ASN A 229 -5.91 -4.83 0.56
CA ASN A 229 -7.34 -4.56 0.59
C ASN A 229 -7.84 -4.25 2.01
N LEU A 230 -8.76 -3.31 2.13
CA LEU A 230 -9.53 -3.06 3.34
C LEU A 230 -10.46 -4.24 3.62
N ARG A 231 -10.35 -4.86 4.79
CA ARG A 231 -11.12 -6.07 5.17
C ARG A 231 -12.47 -5.68 5.79
N THR A 232 -13.38 -5.15 4.99
CA THR A 232 -14.79 -4.94 5.39
C THR A 232 -15.69 -5.88 4.59
N ASP A 233 -16.97 -5.89 4.90
CA ASP A 233 -17.94 -6.55 4.01
C ASP A 233 -18.20 -5.70 2.76
N CYS A 234 -18.49 -6.36 1.65
CA CYS A 234 -19.15 -5.74 0.51
C CYS A 234 -20.40 -6.51 0.12
N GLU A 235 -21.39 -5.77 -0.36
CA GLU A 235 -22.58 -6.32 -1.00
C GLU A 235 -22.36 -6.34 -2.51
N LEU A 236 -22.43 -7.52 -3.11
CA LEU A 236 -22.46 -7.71 -4.56
C LEU A 236 -23.91 -7.94 -4.97
N VAL A 237 -24.41 -7.13 -5.89
CA VAL A 237 -25.74 -7.28 -6.47
C VAL A 237 -25.59 -7.88 -7.85
N CYS A 238 -26.14 -9.08 -8.06
CA CYS A 238 -26.29 -9.68 -9.38
C CYS A 238 -27.74 -9.62 -9.82
N HIS A 239 -27.96 -9.09 -11.02
CA HIS A 239 -29.28 -9.12 -11.65
C HIS A 239 -29.45 -10.48 -12.33
N ASP A 240 -30.49 -11.22 -11.94
CA ASP A 240 -30.87 -12.45 -12.59
C ASP A 240 -31.86 -12.14 -13.72
N ASP A 241 -31.36 -12.15 -14.96
CA ASP A 241 -32.17 -11.87 -16.17
C ASP A 241 -33.33 -12.86 -16.33
N TYR A 242 -33.20 -14.09 -15.83
CA TYR A 242 -34.19 -15.14 -16.01
C TYR A 242 -35.38 -14.98 -15.06
N PHE A 243 -35.11 -14.60 -13.81
CA PHE A 243 -36.13 -14.33 -12.80
C PHE A 243 -36.48 -12.84 -12.66
N ASN A 244 -35.83 -11.97 -13.44
CA ASN A 244 -35.95 -10.51 -13.38
C ASN A 244 -35.89 -9.99 -11.93
N LYS A 245 -34.89 -10.47 -11.19
CA LYS A 245 -34.74 -10.19 -9.76
C LYS A 245 -33.27 -9.96 -9.42
N ASP A 246 -33.04 -8.98 -8.56
CA ASP A 246 -31.72 -8.75 -7.98
C ASP A 246 -31.49 -9.71 -6.81
N ASN A 247 -30.36 -10.40 -6.85
CA ASN A 247 -29.85 -11.18 -5.74
C ASN A 247 -28.63 -10.45 -5.15
N THR A 248 -28.66 -10.21 -3.84
CA THR A 248 -27.55 -9.58 -3.11
C THR A 248 -26.81 -10.64 -2.32
N ILE A 249 -25.50 -10.70 -2.49
CA ILE A 249 -24.61 -11.59 -1.74
C ILE A 249 -23.58 -10.75 -1.00
N THR A 250 -23.44 -11.00 0.30
CA THR A 250 -22.42 -10.35 1.13
C THR A 250 -21.16 -11.19 1.14
N HIS A 251 -20.01 -10.59 0.84
CA HIS A 251 -18.71 -11.24 0.86
C HIS A 251 -17.71 -10.46 1.74
N GLU A 252 -16.86 -11.19 2.46
CA GLU A 252 -15.74 -10.58 3.17
C GLU A 252 -14.60 -10.30 2.17
N ILE A 253 -14.20 -9.04 2.10
CA ILE A 253 -13.25 -8.57 1.09
C ILE A 253 -11.85 -9.18 1.23
N ARG A 254 -11.49 -9.65 2.43
CA ARG A 254 -10.21 -10.31 2.72
C ARG A 254 -9.93 -11.49 1.77
N GLU A 255 -10.98 -12.11 1.24
CA GLU A 255 -10.93 -13.30 0.38
C GLU A 255 -10.81 -12.98 -1.12
N LEU A 256 -10.79 -11.70 -1.51
CA LEU A 256 -10.87 -11.25 -2.91
C LEU A 256 -9.50 -11.09 -3.60
N TYR A 257 -8.51 -11.87 -3.19
CA TYR A 257 -7.26 -12.06 -3.95
C TYR A 257 -7.33 -13.41 -4.68
N ILE A 258 -7.24 -13.40 -6.01
CA ILE A 258 -7.13 -14.62 -6.84
C ILE A 258 -5.67 -14.83 -7.25
#